data_AF-A0A080LU21-F1
#
_entry.id   AF-A0A080LU21-F1
#
_cell.length_a   1.000
_cell.length_b   1.000
_cell.length_c   1.000
_cell.angle_alpha   90.00
_cell.angle_beta   90.00
_cell.angle_gamma   90.00
#
_symmetry.space_group_name_H-M   'P 1'
#
loop_
_entity.id
_entity.type
_entity.pdbx_description
1 polymer ?
#
loop_
_entity_poly.entity_id
_entity_poly.type
_entity_poly.pdbx_seq_one_letter_code
_entity_poly.pdbx_strand_id
1 'polypeptide(L)'
;MMKLNQGLDDEELEELDDFLADESIEERSMDVSTLDGFLTAIAIGPRAVFASEWLPWVWDMKEGKAKAQFDNKEHASRIMSLVIRNYNGVVHAFLDDPVSFEPVFRRGAQWGAAEWCEGFIIGFQFADEAWKLLGVAQPAWFTPFLRLGTGDGIAMSEKLGDGEKWMNEIVPSIVKIHAYWKERRGSRPKGVVRSEFRLDEQKEASPRVRGGPKIGRNDPCPCGSGKKYKKCCGANDTPAALH
;
A
#
# COMPACT_ATOMS: atom_id res chain seq x y z
N MET A 1 -25.76 -10.47 3.83
CA MET A 1 -25.12 -9.66 2.77
C MET A 1 -24.00 -8.88 3.44
N MET A 2 -22.74 -9.23 3.19
CA MET A 2 -21.58 -8.66 3.89
C MET A 2 -21.40 -7.20 3.48
N LYS A 3 -21.47 -6.26 4.44
CA LYS A 3 -21.31 -4.82 4.17
C LYS A 3 -19.81 -4.49 4.12
N LEU A 4 -19.22 -4.52 2.92
CA LEU A 4 -17.79 -4.25 2.69
C LEU A 4 -17.30 -2.85 3.13
N ASN A 5 -18.23 -1.93 3.44
CA ASN A 5 -17.94 -0.56 3.87
C ASN A 5 -18.22 -0.33 5.36
N GLN A 6 -18.67 -1.34 6.11
CA GLN A 6 -18.79 -1.25 7.56
C GLN A 6 -17.44 -1.62 8.18
N GLY A 7 -16.93 -0.77 9.08
CA GLY A 7 -15.78 -1.07 9.92
C GLY A 7 -15.97 -2.38 10.71
N LEU A 8 -14.90 -2.91 11.27
CA LEU A 8 -14.98 -4.09 12.12
C LEU A 8 -15.58 -3.69 13.47
N ASP A 9 -16.44 -4.54 14.03
CA ASP A 9 -16.84 -4.44 15.42
C ASP A 9 -15.82 -5.14 16.33
N ASP A 10 -16.03 -5.06 17.65
CA ASP A 10 -15.12 -5.63 18.64
C ASP A 10 -14.96 -7.16 18.51
N GLU A 11 -16.04 -7.89 18.17
CA GLU A 11 -15.99 -9.35 17.99
C GLU A 11 -15.20 -9.70 16.72
N GLU A 12 -15.37 -8.92 15.65
CA GLU A 12 -14.62 -9.10 14.40
C GLU A 12 -13.14 -8.71 14.53
N LEU A 13 -12.81 -7.74 15.39
CA LEU A 13 -11.44 -7.40 15.73
C LEU A 13 -10.78 -8.51 16.56
N GLU A 14 -11.49 -9.08 17.53
CA GLU A 14 -11.02 -10.22 18.33
C GLU A 14 -10.80 -11.46 17.47
N GLU A 15 -11.72 -11.77 16.55
CA GLU A 15 -11.55 -12.87 15.58
C GLU A 15 -10.30 -12.69 14.70
N LEU A 16 -10.02 -11.46 14.27
CA LEU A 16 -8.83 -11.16 13.47
C LEU A 16 -7.56 -11.26 14.32
N ASP A 17 -7.59 -10.79 15.56
CA ASP A 17 -6.46 -10.85 16.49
C ASP A 17 -6.10 -12.31 16.82
N ASP A 18 -7.11 -13.15 17.12
CA ASP A 18 -6.93 -14.58 17.38
C ASP A 18 -6.28 -15.31 16.20
N PHE A 19 -6.69 -15.01 14.95
CA PHE A 19 -6.06 -15.57 13.76
C PHE A 19 -4.59 -15.14 13.64
N LEU A 20 -4.32 -13.86 13.90
CA LEU A 20 -2.98 -13.30 13.78
C LEU A 20 -2.03 -13.79 14.89
N ALA A 21 -2.58 -14.19 16.03
CA ALA A 21 -1.88 -14.79 17.17
C ALA A 21 -1.71 -16.33 17.06
N ASP A 22 -2.04 -16.94 15.93
CA ASP A 22 -1.82 -18.37 15.74
C ASP A 22 -0.32 -18.71 15.76
N GLU A 23 0.09 -19.69 16.58
CA GLU A 23 1.49 -20.11 16.78
C GLU A 23 2.25 -20.40 15.46
N SER A 24 1.54 -20.77 14.39
CA SER A 24 2.17 -21.05 13.10
C SER A 24 2.63 -19.80 12.34
N ILE A 25 2.14 -18.61 12.71
CA ILE A 25 2.46 -17.33 12.05
C ILE A 25 2.82 -16.19 13.03
N GLU A 26 2.52 -16.31 14.32
CA GLU A 26 2.63 -15.24 15.34
C GLU A 26 4.01 -14.55 15.40
N GLU A 27 5.11 -15.27 15.17
CA GLU A 27 6.46 -14.69 15.24
C GLU A 27 6.75 -13.65 14.15
N ARG A 28 5.92 -13.63 13.09
CA ARG A 28 6.10 -12.80 11.91
C ARG A 28 4.84 -12.03 11.53
N SER A 29 3.65 -12.47 11.91
CA SER A 29 2.41 -11.73 11.67
C SER A 29 2.37 -10.44 12.49
N MET A 30 1.59 -9.48 12.00
CA MET A 30 1.19 -8.32 12.78
C MET A 30 0.07 -8.75 13.74
N ASP A 31 0.01 -8.20 14.96
CA ASP A 31 -1.23 -8.22 15.73
C ASP A 31 -2.24 -7.18 15.19
N VAL A 32 -3.47 -7.16 15.71
CA VAL A 32 -4.51 -6.26 15.18
C VAL A 32 -4.17 -4.77 15.35
N SER A 33 -3.46 -4.42 16.42
CA SER A 33 -3.02 -3.05 16.72
C SER A 33 -1.96 -2.57 15.74
N THR A 34 -0.95 -3.41 15.50
CA THR A 34 0.11 -3.24 14.49
C THR A 34 -0.49 -3.14 13.10
N LEU A 35 -1.46 -4.01 12.77
CA LEU A 35 -2.16 -3.98 11.49
C LEU A 35 -2.93 -2.66 11.30
N ASP A 36 -3.65 -2.16 12.30
CA ASP A 36 -4.40 -0.91 12.20
C ASP A 36 -3.47 0.30 11.95
N GLY A 37 -2.36 0.38 12.69
CA GLY A 37 -1.33 1.41 12.46
C GLY A 37 -0.70 1.31 11.08
N PHE A 38 -0.37 0.10 10.64
CA PHE A 38 0.16 -0.18 9.31
C PHE A 38 -0.79 0.27 8.21
N LEU A 39 -2.05 -0.16 8.27
CA LEU A 39 -3.08 0.21 7.30
C LEU A 39 -3.35 1.72 7.31
N THR A 40 -3.24 2.38 8.46
CA THR A 40 -3.31 3.85 8.56
C THR A 40 -2.22 4.53 7.75
N ALA A 41 -0.96 4.11 7.88
CA ALA A 41 0.14 4.66 7.08
C ALA A 41 -0.09 4.43 5.57
N ILE A 42 -0.58 3.25 5.18
CA ILE A 42 -0.93 2.96 3.79
C ILE A 42 -2.05 3.88 3.27
N ALA A 43 -3.11 4.07 4.05
CA ALA A 43 -4.29 4.84 3.65
C ALA A 43 -3.99 6.34 3.51
N ILE A 44 -3.23 6.92 4.44
CA ILE A 44 -3.00 8.37 4.48
C ILE A 44 -1.74 8.80 3.72
N GLY A 45 -0.92 7.84 3.30
CA GLY A 45 0.40 8.05 2.72
C GLY A 45 0.45 8.72 1.34
N PRO A 46 1.65 8.99 0.82
CA PRO A 46 1.86 9.86 -0.35
C PRO A 46 1.30 9.31 -1.67
N ARG A 47 1.06 8.00 -1.77
CA ARG A 47 0.58 7.33 -2.98
C ARG A 47 -0.43 6.23 -2.63
N ALA A 48 -1.21 5.84 -3.63
CA ALA A 48 -1.94 4.57 -3.54
C ALA A 48 -0.96 3.40 -3.57
N VAL A 49 -1.21 2.41 -2.72
CA VAL A 49 -0.47 1.15 -2.64
C VAL A 49 -1.47 0.02 -2.90
N PHE A 50 -1.16 -0.86 -3.84
CA PHE A 50 -2.05 -1.97 -4.18
C PHE A 50 -2.03 -3.03 -3.08
N ALA A 51 -3.16 -3.71 -2.85
CA ALA A 51 -3.25 -4.78 -1.86
C ALA A 51 -2.18 -5.87 -2.04
N SER A 52 -1.82 -6.20 -3.28
CA SER A 52 -0.75 -7.16 -3.55
C SER A 52 0.63 -6.74 -3.04
N GLU A 53 0.88 -5.44 -2.84
CA GLU A 53 2.14 -4.93 -2.30
C GLU A 53 2.20 -5.06 -0.77
N TRP A 54 1.10 -4.72 -0.07
CA TRP A 54 1.10 -4.63 1.40
C TRP A 54 0.52 -5.86 2.10
N LEU A 55 -0.36 -6.63 1.46
CA LEU A 55 -1.00 -7.79 2.10
C LEU A 55 0.00 -8.86 2.58
N PRO A 56 1.12 -9.15 1.89
CA PRO A 56 2.11 -10.10 2.41
C PRO A 56 2.73 -9.66 3.75
N TRP A 57 2.76 -8.36 4.05
CA TRP A 57 3.33 -7.83 5.28
C TRP A 57 2.46 -8.06 6.51
N VAL A 58 1.16 -8.32 6.32
CA VAL A 58 0.26 -8.67 7.42
C VAL A 58 0.68 -9.98 8.08
N TRP A 59 1.19 -10.93 7.28
CA TRP A 59 1.63 -12.26 7.74
C TRP A 59 3.13 -12.33 8.02
N ASP A 60 3.89 -11.33 7.57
CA ASP A 60 5.34 -11.26 7.66
C ASP A 60 5.79 -9.81 7.71
N MET A 61 5.66 -9.19 8.87
CA MET A 61 6.03 -7.80 9.06
C MET A 61 7.54 -7.56 8.95
N LYS A 62 8.36 -8.63 8.92
CA LYS A 62 9.82 -8.57 8.79
C LYS A 62 10.27 -8.53 7.33
N GLU A 63 9.69 -9.36 6.46
CA GLU A 63 10.16 -9.49 5.07
C GLU A 63 9.05 -9.41 4.00
N GLY A 64 7.77 -9.50 4.36
CA GLY A 64 6.66 -9.56 3.42
C GLY A 64 6.71 -10.77 2.48
N LYS A 65 7.30 -11.90 2.91
CA LYS A 65 7.50 -13.09 2.08
C LYS A 65 6.67 -14.28 2.52
N ALA A 66 6.24 -14.33 3.77
CA ALA A 66 5.38 -15.42 4.23
C ALA A 66 4.02 -15.39 3.52
N LYS A 67 3.42 -16.58 3.45
CA LYS A 67 2.05 -16.75 2.99
C LYS A 67 1.21 -17.09 4.21
N ALA A 68 0.04 -16.46 4.30
CA ALA A 68 -0.95 -16.86 5.28
C ALA A 68 -1.30 -18.36 5.10
N GLN A 69 -1.42 -19.05 6.24
CA GLN A 69 -1.94 -20.40 6.31
C GLN A 69 -3.41 -20.30 6.71
N PHE A 70 -4.27 -20.99 5.96
CA PHE A 70 -5.71 -21.01 6.23
C PHE A 70 -6.18 -22.46 6.22
N ASP A 71 -7.12 -22.79 7.10
CA ASP A 71 -7.67 -24.14 7.18
C ASP A 71 -8.37 -24.57 5.89
N ASN A 72 -9.11 -23.64 5.30
CA ASN A 72 -9.92 -23.86 4.09
C ASN A 72 -10.23 -22.53 3.38
N LYS A 73 -10.96 -22.61 2.26
CA LYS A 73 -11.28 -21.44 1.43
C LYS A 73 -12.24 -20.48 2.12
N GLU A 74 -13.14 -21.00 2.93
CA GLU A 74 -14.12 -20.23 3.68
C GLU A 74 -13.44 -19.41 4.77
N HIS A 75 -12.52 -20.04 5.53
CA HIS A 75 -11.67 -19.39 6.51
C HIS A 75 -10.80 -18.30 5.84
N ALA A 76 -10.14 -18.63 4.73
CA ALA A 76 -9.38 -17.64 3.96
C ALA A 76 -10.25 -16.45 3.53
N SER A 77 -11.45 -16.71 3.00
CA SER A 77 -12.37 -15.64 2.58
C SER A 77 -12.83 -14.77 3.76
N ARG A 78 -13.01 -15.35 4.95
CA ARG A 78 -13.40 -14.62 6.16
C ARG A 78 -12.28 -13.69 6.61
N ILE A 79 -11.07 -14.20 6.83
CA ILE A 79 -9.93 -13.39 7.27
C ILE A 79 -9.58 -12.31 6.24
N MET A 80 -9.59 -12.64 4.95
CA MET A 80 -9.35 -11.63 3.91
C MET A 80 -10.43 -10.55 3.91
N SER A 81 -11.68 -10.92 4.18
CA SER A 81 -12.73 -9.92 4.32
C SER A 81 -12.53 -9.03 5.55
N LEU A 82 -12.03 -9.56 6.67
CA LEU A 82 -11.75 -8.77 7.87
C LEU A 82 -10.64 -7.76 7.60
N VAL A 83 -9.51 -8.20 7.06
CA VAL A 83 -8.37 -7.32 6.73
C VAL A 83 -8.75 -6.22 5.74
N ILE A 84 -9.48 -6.55 4.67
CA ILE A 84 -9.90 -5.55 3.67
C ILE A 84 -10.94 -4.59 4.24
N ARG A 85 -11.87 -5.07 5.08
CA ARG A 85 -12.83 -4.18 5.74
C ARG A 85 -12.17 -3.26 6.75
N ASN A 86 -11.14 -3.73 7.47
CA ASN A 86 -10.34 -2.90 8.35
C ASN A 86 -9.70 -1.75 7.56
N TYR A 87 -8.98 -2.08 6.47
CA TYR A 87 -8.40 -1.08 5.58
C TYR A 87 -9.43 -0.09 5.03
N ASN A 88 -10.58 -0.59 4.56
CA ASN A 88 -11.65 0.27 4.07
C ASN A 88 -12.21 1.18 5.17
N GLY A 89 -12.32 0.68 6.41
CA GLY A 89 -12.74 1.46 7.57
C GLY A 89 -11.82 2.66 7.82
N VAL A 90 -10.51 2.41 7.84
CA VAL A 90 -9.49 3.47 7.92
C VAL A 90 -9.64 4.47 6.77
N VAL A 91 -9.73 3.99 5.53
CA VAL A 91 -9.90 4.87 4.36
C VAL A 91 -11.14 5.73 4.49
N HIS A 92 -12.29 5.16 4.88
CA HIS A 92 -13.54 5.90 5.05
C HIS A 92 -13.45 6.93 6.17
N ALA A 93 -12.85 6.60 7.31
CA ALA A 93 -12.65 7.54 8.42
C ALA A 93 -11.85 8.77 7.98
N PHE A 94 -10.77 8.57 7.21
CA PHE A 94 -9.96 9.68 6.68
C PHE A 94 -10.61 10.43 5.49
N LEU A 95 -11.66 9.88 4.88
CA LEU A 95 -12.45 10.57 3.86
C LEU A 95 -13.58 11.42 4.46
N ASP A 96 -14.18 10.95 5.55
CA ASP A 96 -15.35 11.55 6.20
C ASP A 96 -14.95 12.55 7.31
N ASP A 97 -14.54 12.05 8.47
CA ASP A 97 -14.08 12.87 9.61
C ASP A 97 -12.77 12.32 10.21
N PRO A 98 -11.60 12.78 9.70
CA PRO A 98 -10.30 12.35 10.21
C PRO A 98 -10.06 12.63 11.69
N VAL A 99 -10.73 13.62 12.28
CA VAL A 99 -10.50 14.02 13.69
C VAL A 99 -11.17 13.05 14.65
N SER A 100 -12.20 12.34 14.20
CA SER A 100 -12.89 11.28 14.94
C SER A 100 -12.31 9.88 14.70
N PHE A 101 -11.15 9.76 14.04
CA PHE A 101 -10.49 8.47 13.90
C PHE A 101 -10.09 7.91 15.26
N GLU A 102 -10.48 6.66 15.54
CA GLU A 102 -10.19 5.95 16.78
C GLU A 102 -9.17 4.83 16.49
N PRO A 103 -7.88 5.02 16.82
CA PRO A 103 -6.87 3.98 16.66
C PRO A 103 -7.17 2.73 17.51
N VAL A 104 -6.89 1.55 16.97
CA VAL A 104 -7.02 0.29 17.70
C VAL A 104 -5.79 0.08 18.61
N PHE A 105 -5.84 0.57 19.85
CA PHE A 105 -4.77 0.43 20.87
C PHE A 105 -4.92 -0.82 21.77
N ARG A 106 -5.74 -1.79 21.36
CA ARG A 106 -6.13 -2.92 22.22
C ARG A 106 -5.17 -4.09 22.07
N ARG A 107 -4.76 -4.67 23.20
CA ARG A 107 -4.20 -6.03 23.29
C ARG A 107 -4.83 -6.76 24.48
N GLY A 108 -5.94 -7.47 24.27
CA GLY A 108 -6.71 -8.09 25.36
C GLY A 108 -7.08 -7.08 26.45
N ALA A 109 -6.58 -7.27 27.67
CA ALA A 109 -6.81 -6.36 28.82
C ALA A 109 -5.80 -5.20 28.94
N GLN A 110 -4.81 -5.11 28.03
CA GLN A 110 -3.77 -4.08 28.05
C GLN A 110 -4.05 -3.01 27.00
N TRP A 111 -3.84 -1.75 27.41
CA TRP A 111 -4.03 -0.57 26.58
C TRP A 111 -2.67 0.07 26.31
N GLY A 112 -2.31 0.23 25.04
CA GLY A 112 -1.01 0.74 24.62
C GLY A 112 -0.98 1.08 23.14
N ALA A 113 -0.14 2.04 22.77
CA ALA A 113 -0.01 2.50 21.39
C ALA A 113 1.32 2.06 20.75
N ALA A 114 2.07 1.17 21.40
CA ALA A 114 3.42 0.81 20.94
C ALA A 114 3.36 0.01 19.63
N GLU A 115 2.58 -1.06 19.63
CA GLU A 115 2.30 -1.93 18.50
C GLU A 115 1.68 -1.13 17.33
N TRP A 116 0.69 -0.29 17.64
CA TRP A 116 0.10 0.63 16.66
C TRP A 116 1.14 1.55 16.01
N CYS A 117 2.01 2.17 16.81
CA CYS A 117 3.06 3.05 16.29
C CYS A 117 4.12 2.29 15.49
N GLU A 118 4.48 1.06 15.89
CA GLU A 118 5.37 0.19 15.14
C GLU A 118 4.79 -0.13 13.76
N GLY A 119 3.53 -0.55 13.69
CA GLY A 119 2.80 -0.77 12.45
C GLY A 119 2.80 0.47 11.55
N PHE A 120 2.49 1.64 12.11
CA PHE A 120 2.50 2.90 11.37
C PHE A 120 3.88 3.22 10.77
N ILE A 121 4.96 2.98 11.52
CA ILE A 121 6.34 3.15 11.03
C ILE A 121 6.68 2.14 9.93
N ILE A 122 6.27 0.87 10.07
CA ILE A 122 6.48 -0.18 9.04
C ILE A 122 5.85 0.25 7.71
N GLY A 123 4.70 0.93 7.73
CA GLY A 123 4.04 1.42 6.52
C GLY A 123 4.85 2.46 5.72
N PHE A 124 5.85 3.11 6.33
CA PHE A 124 6.66 4.12 5.65
C PHE A 124 7.45 3.54 4.48
N GLN A 125 7.81 2.26 4.53
CA GLN A 125 8.60 1.61 3.49
C GLN A 125 7.98 1.70 2.09
N PHE A 126 6.65 1.78 1.99
CA PHE A 126 5.94 1.84 0.71
C PHE A 126 6.12 3.17 -0.02
N ALA A 127 6.72 4.16 0.63
CA ALA A 127 7.18 5.41 0.03
C ALA A 127 8.30 6.05 0.87
N ASP A 128 9.32 5.24 1.19
CA ASP A 128 10.36 5.55 2.18
C ASP A 128 10.95 6.96 2.05
N GLU A 129 11.38 7.34 0.84
CA GLU A 129 11.96 8.65 0.57
C GLU A 129 10.99 9.80 0.88
N ALA A 130 9.72 9.68 0.46
CA ALA A 130 8.72 10.71 0.68
C ALA A 130 8.37 10.89 2.17
N TRP A 131 8.27 9.78 2.90
CA TRP A 131 8.06 9.79 4.34
C TRP A 131 9.25 10.41 5.10
N LYS A 132 10.48 10.04 4.74
CA LYS A 132 11.70 10.62 5.31
C LYS A 132 11.79 12.13 5.09
N LEU A 133 11.52 12.59 3.87
CA LEU A 133 11.53 14.02 3.55
C LEU A 133 10.48 14.79 4.38
N LEU A 134 9.28 14.23 4.54
CA LEU A 134 8.26 14.84 5.40
C LEU A 134 8.69 14.83 6.88
N GLY A 135 9.28 13.73 7.37
CA GLY A 135 9.81 13.63 8.73
C GLY A 135 10.89 14.66 9.04
N VAL A 136 11.79 14.93 8.08
CA VAL A 136 12.80 15.99 8.20
C VAL A 136 12.15 17.38 8.20
N ALA A 137 11.14 17.60 7.35
CA ALA A 137 10.47 18.90 7.24
C ALA A 137 9.55 19.20 8.42
N GLN A 138 8.95 18.18 9.03
CA GLN A 138 7.92 18.29 10.08
C GLN A 138 8.17 17.30 11.23
N PRO A 139 9.32 17.37 11.93
CA PRO A 139 9.70 16.36 12.92
C PRO A 139 8.71 16.21 14.07
N ALA A 140 8.05 17.30 14.47
CA ALA A 140 7.03 17.28 15.52
C ALA A 140 5.84 16.38 15.19
N TRP A 141 5.48 16.20 13.91
CA TRP A 141 4.37 15.34 13.50
C TRP A 141 4.72 13.85 13.63
N PHE A 142 6.01 13.50 13.67
CA PHE A 142 6.45 12.10 13.77
C PHE A 142 6.87 11.71 15.18
N THR A 143 7.03 12.70 16.06
CA THR A 143 7.51 12.49 17.42
C THR A 143 6.67 11.47 18.20
N PRO A 144 5.33 11.48 18.17
CA PRO A 144 4.52 10.47 18.86
C PRO A 144 4.88 9.03 18.48
N PHE A 145 4.99 8.76 17.18
CA PHE A 145 5.29 7.42 16.66
C PHE A 145 6.70 6.99 17.01
N LEU A 146 7.67 7.91 16.93
CA LEU A 146 9.05 7.61 17.33
C LEU A 146 9.16 7.36 18.83
N ARG A 147 8.40 8.10 19.65
CA ARG A 147 8.38 7.99 21.12
C ARG A 147 7.67 6.76 21.65
N LEU A 148 6.76 6.19 20.87
CA LEU A 148 5.93 5.06 21.31
C LEU A 148 6.19 3.78 20.52
N GLY A 149 6.69 3.84 19.29
CA GLY A 149 6.89 2.68 18.40
C GLY A 149 8.35 2.31 18.16
N THR A 150 9.31 2.87 18.89
CA THR A 150 10.73 2.47 18.80
C THR A 150 11.29 2.16 20.18
N GLY A 151 12.20 1.18 20.29
CA GLY A 151 12.76 0.77 21.58
C GLY A 151 13.40 1.94 22.36
N ASP A 152 14.19 2.77 21.69
CA ASP A 152 14.80 3.97 22.30
C ASP A 152 13.75 5.01 22.72
N GLY A 153 12.71 5.19 21.90
CA GLY A 153 11.62 6.13 22.19
C GLY A 153 10.78 5.68 23.39
N ILE A 154 10.41 4.41 23.44
CA ILE A 154 9.63 3.81 24.53
C ILE A 154 10.39 3.95 25.84
N ALA A 155 11.66 3.53 25.87
CA ALA A 155 12.51 3.65 27.05
C ALA A 155 12.65 5.11 27.52
N MET A 156 12.70 6.06 26.59
CA MET A 156 12.73 7.48 26.92
C MET A 156 11.38 7.96 27.49
N SER A 157 10.26 7.50 26.94
CA SER A 157 8.92 7.88 27.39
C SER A 157 8.56 7.33 28.75
N GLU A 158 8.96 6.09 29.04
CA GLU A 158 8.86 5.50 30.38
C GLU A 158 9.66 6.29 31.40
N LYS A 159 10.90 6.66 31.06
CA LYS A 159 11.78 7.45 31.94
C LYS A 159 11.21 8.85 32.24
N LEU A 160 10.58 9.49 31.25
CA LEU A 160 10.03 10.83 31.39
C LEU A 160 8.58 10.84 31.91
N GLY A 161 7.90 9.70 31.92
CA GLY A 161 6.49 9.59 32.28
C GLY A 161 5.56 10.34 31.32
N ASP A 162 5.93 10.47 30.05
CA ASP A 162 5.20 11.27 29.05
C ASP A 162 4.49 10.42 27.98
N GLY A 163 4.31 9.12 28.22
CA GLY A 163 3.64 8.20 27.29
C GLY A 163 2.22 8.61 26.93
N GLU A 164 1.39 8.98 27.92
CA GLU A 164 0.01 9.44 27.69
C GLU A 164 -0.04 10.72 26.85
N LYS A 165 0.89 11.65 27.09
CA LYS A 165 1.03 12.85 26.27
C LYS A 165 1.28 12.48 24.82
N TRP A 166 2.23 11.59 24.55
CA TRP A 166 2.52 11.19 23.17
C TRP A 166 1.37 10.42 22.54
N MET A 167 0.65 9.62 23.32
CA MET A 167 -0.52 8.89 22.83
C MET A 167 -1.63 9.85 22.38
N ASN A 168 -1.89 10.91 23.15
CA ASN A 168 -2.86 11.95 22.81
C ASN A 168 -2.45 12.79 21.57
N GLU A 169 -1.18 12.75 21.17
CA GLU A 169 -0.67 13.44 19.97
C GLU A 169 -0.71 12.57 18.70
N ILE A 170 -1.08 11.28 18.79
CA ILE A 170 -1.16 10.37 17.63
C ILE A 170 -2.20 10.86 16.62
N VAL A 171 -3.46 11.04 17.04
CA VAL A 171 -4.56 11.46 16.14
C VAL A 171 -4.31 12.85 15.54
N PRO A 172 -3.94 13.88 16.31
CA PRO A 172 -3.56 15.18 15.74
C PRO A 172 -2.43 15.10 14.71
N SER A 173 -1.48 14.17 14.88
CA SER A 173 -0.34 14.00 13.98
C SER A 173 -0.72 13.33 12.67
N ILE A 174 -1.48 12.22 12.71
CA ILE A 174 -1.93 11.54 11.48
C ILE A 174 -2.93 12.39 10.67
N VAL A 175 -3.74 13.23 11.33
CA VAL A 175 -4.59 14.22 10.63
C VAL A 175 -3.76 15.23 9.85
N LYS A 176 -2.67 15.77 10.44
CA LYS A 176 -1.75 16.71 9.77
C LYS A 176 -1.03 16.03 8.59
N ILE A 177 -0.54 14.81 8.80
CA ILE A 177 0.13 14.00 7.77
C ILE A 177 -0.83 13.71 6.60
N HIS A 178 -2.05 13.28 6.90
CA HIS A 178 -3.08 13.02 5.89
C HIS A 178 -3.38 14.28 5.09
N ALA A 179 -3.64 15.42 5.75
CA ALA A 179 -3.93 16.68 5.08
C ALA A 179 -2.79 17.07 4.11
N TYR A 180 -1.53 16.95 4.56
CA TYR A 180 -0.35 17.23 3.76
C TYR A 180 -0.25 16.36 2.50
N TRP A 181 -0.51 15.05 2.60
CA TRP A 181 -0.47 14.15 1.45
C TRP A 181 -1.72 14.24 0.57
N LYS A 182 -2.90 14.44 1.14
CA LYS A 182 -4.17 14.60 0.40
C LYS A 182 -4.07 15.75 -0.60
N GLU A 183 -3.52 16.89 -0.18
CA GLU A 183 -3.28 18.04 -1.06
C GLU A 183 -2.34 17.70 -2.23
N ARG A 184 -1.26 16.95 -1.96
CA ARG A 184 -0.26 16.56 -2.97
C ARG A 184 -0.76 15.48 -3.92
N ARG A 185 -1.59 14.55 -3.45
CA ARG A 185 -2.28 13.56 -4.29
C ARG A 185 -3.25 14.25 -5.25
N GLY A 186 -3.97 15.26 -4.78
CA GLY A 186 -4.91 16.06 -5.59
C GLY A 186 -4.24 17.01 -6.59
N SER A 187 -3.01 17.46 -6.31
CA SER A 187 -2.27 18.41 -7.15
C SER A 187 -1.55 17.79 -8.35
N ARG A 188 -1.64 16.47 -8.56
CA ARG A 188 -1.08 15.81 -9.75
C ARG A 188 -1.92 16.14 -10.99
N PRO A 189 -1.34 16.72 -12.06
CA PRO A 189 -2.08 16.94 -13.30
C PRO A 189 -2.66 15.62 -13.84
N LYS A 190 -3.97 15.60 -14.13
CA LYS A 190 -4.59 14.50 -14.89
C LYS A 190 -3.89 14.40 -16.25
N GLY A 191 -3.03 13.40 -16.44
CA GLY A 191 -2.38 13.11 -17.73
C GLY A 191 -0.86 12.98 -17.70
N VAL A 192 -0.17 13.26 -16.59
CA VAL A 192 1.26 12.93 -16.47
C VAL A 192 1.41 11.54 -15.87
N VAL A 193 1.53 10.53 -16.73
CA VAL A 193 2.07 9.22 -16.34
C VAL A 193 3.57 9.44 -16.08
N ARG A 194 3.97 9.68 -14.84
CA ARG A 194 5.39 9.57 -14.46
C ARG A 194 5.73 8.09 -14.52
N SER A 195 6.60 7.72 -15.46
CA SER A 195 7.27 6.42 -15.53
C SER A 195 8.30 6.28 -14.40
N GLU A 196 7.94 6.65 -13.19
CA GLU A 196 8.85 6.63 -12.06
C GLU A 196 8.43 5.51 -11.14
N PHE A 197 9.42 4.70 -10.76
CA PHE A 197 9.34 3.35 -10.19
C PHE A 197 9.16 2.21 -11.22
N ARG A 198 10.10 2.09 -12.17
CA ARG A 198 10.62 0.75 -12.52
C ARG A 198 11.88 0.52 -11.70
N LEU A 199 11.75 -0.12 -10.56
CA LEU A 199 12.84 -0.87 -9.94
C LEU A 199 12.74 -2.28 -10.50
N ASP A 200 13.36 -2.49 -11.66
CA ASP A 200 13.81 -3.81 -12.08
C ASP A 200 14.88 -3.61 -13.16
N GLU A 201 16.07 -4.16 -12.89
CA GLU A 201 17.14 -4.34 -13.86
C GLU A 201 16.72 -5.34 -14.94
N GLN A 202 15.81 -4.92 -15.82
CA GLN A 202 15.65 -5.54 -17.12
C GLN A 202 16.26 -4.61 -18.16
N LYS A 203 17.35 -5.06 -18.78
CA LYS A 203 17.90 -4.52 -20.02
C LYS A 203 16.77 -4.36 -21.04
N GLU A 204 16.12 -3.20 -21.08
CA GLU A 204 15.20 -2.86 -22.15
C GLU A 204 16.04 -2.58 -23.40
N ALA A 205 16.00 -3.54 -24.33
CA ALA A 205 16.27 -3.25 -25.72
C ALA A 205 15.36 -2.08 -26.13
N SER A 206 15.98 -0.96 -26.50
CA SER A 206 15.28 0.26 -26.90
C SER A 206 14.23 -0.07 -27.96
N PRO A 207 13.02 0.56 -27.93
CA PRO A 207 12.11 0.43 -29.04
C PRO A 207 12.80 1.05 -30.25
N ARG A 208 13.22 0.21 -31.18
CA ARG A 208 13.81 0.64 -32.45
C ARG A 208 12.70 1.38 -33.20
N VAL A 209 12.68 2.70 -33.08
CA VAL A 209 11.88 3.57 -33.93
C VAL A 209 12.24 3.17 -35.35
N ARG A 210 11.29 2.56 -36.07
CA ARG A 210 11.47 2.29 -37.50
C ARG A 210 11.48 3.65 -38.19
N GLY A 211 12.66 4.24 -38.34
CA GLY A 211 12.92 5.49 -39.05
C GLY A 211 12.74 5.38 -40.56
N GLY A 212 11.68 4.70 -41.00
CA GLY A 212 11.29 4.61 -42.39
C GLY A 212 9.99 5.38 -42.63
N PRO A 213 9.85 6.10 -43.76
CA PRO A 213 8.58 6.73 -44.11
C PRO A 213 7.47 5.68 -44.13
N LYS A 214 6.33 5.98 -43.50
CA LYS A 214 5.13 5.13 -43.53
C LYS A 214 4.65 5.04 -44.98
N ILE A 215 5.02 3.98 -45.70
CA ILE A 215 4.60 3.76 -47.07
C ILE A 215 3.11 3.37 -47.08
N GLY A 216 2.30 4.10 -47.84
CA GLY A 216 0.87 3.84 -47.96
C GLY A 216 0.62 2.56 -48.78
N ARG A 217 -0.45 1.81 -48.45
CA ARG A 217 -0.83 0.56 -49.16
C ARG A 217 -0.93 0.72 -50.69
N ASN A 218 -1.24 1.93 -51.18
CA ASN A 218 -1.40 2.23 -52.60
C ASN A 218 -0.16 2.88 -53.27
N ASP A 219 0.89 3.17 -52.51
CA ASP A 219 2.10 3.83 -53.02
C ASP A 219 2.95 2.88 -53.87
N PRO A 220 3.82 3.39 -54.76
CA PRO A 220 4.79 2.58 -55.48
C PRO A 220 5.66 1.76 -54.52
N CYS A 221 5.84 0.48 -54.83
CA CYS A 221 6.58 -0.44 -53.97
C CYS A 221 8.09 -0.13 -54.04
N PRO A 222 8.78 0.01 -52.89
CA PRO A 222 10.17 0.47 -52.86
C PRO A 222 11.18 -0.59 -53.33
N CYS A 223 10.73 -1.81 -53.64
CA CYS A 223 11.57 -2.88 -54.21
C CYS A 223 11.89 -2.70 -55.71
N GLY A 224 11.43 -1.60 -56.33
CA GLY A 224 11.71 -1.31 -57.75
C GLY A 224 10.83 -2.08 -58.74
N SER A 225 9.80 -2.80 -58.28
CA SER A 225 8.95 -3.63 -59.15
C SER A 225 7.97 -2.86 -60.04
N GLY A 226 7.82 -1.54 -59.84
CA GLY A 226 6.82 -0.70 -60.52
C GLY A 226 5.36 -0.94 -60.10
N LYS A 227 5.09 -1.85 -59.15
CA LYS A 227 3.74 -2.19 -58.65
C LYS A 227 3.39 -1.39 -57.38
N LYS A 228 2.09 -1.28 -57.05
CA LYS A 228 1.63 -0.70 -55.76
C LYS A 228 1.98 -1.63 -54.58
N TYR A 229 2.32 -1.08 -53.41
CA TYR A 229 2.82 -1.81 -52.24
C TYR A 229 1.93 -2.99 -51.83
N LYS A 230 0.60 -2.79 -51.74
CA LYS A 230 -0.38 -3.86 -51.43
C LYS A 230 -0.44 -5.03 -52.41
N LYS A 231 0.08 -4.86 -53.63
CA LYS A 231 0.11 -5.90 -54.68
C LYS A 231 1.52 -6.48 -54.87
N CYS A 232 2.45 -6.17 -53.96
CA CYS A 232 3.82 -6.62 -53.99
C CYS A 232 4.26 -6.97 -52.56
N CYS A 233 5.21 -6.23 -51.96
CA CYS A 233 5.73 -6.54 -50.63
C CYS A 233 4.68 -6.50 -49.50
N GLY A 234 3.54 -5.85 -49.69
CA GLY A 234 2.43 -5.79 -48.75
C GLY A 234 1.24 -6.71 -49.08
N ALA A 235 1.43 -7.74 -49.91
CA ALA A 235 0.35 -8.60 -50.42
C ALA A 235 0.06 -9.86 -49.60
N ASN A 236 0.80 -10.14 -48.52
CA ASN A 236 0.56 -11.34 -47.72
C ASN A 236 -0.54 -11.12 -46.68
N ASP A 237 -1.80 -11.20 -47.14
CA ASP A 237 -2.97 -11.53 -46.33
C ASP A 237 -3.51 -12.88 -46.84
N THR A 238 -3.05 -14.00 -46.29
CA THR A 238 -3.69 -15.32 -46.47
C THR A 238 -3.93 -15.95 -45.10
N PRO A 239 -5.19 -16.25 -44.70
CA PRO A 239 -5.49 -17.16 -43.60
C PRO A 239 -5.84 -18.56 -44.15
N ALA A 240 -5.08 -19.59 -43.75
CA ALA A 240 -5.43 -21.02 -43.80
C ALA A 240 -4.34 -21.78 -43.01
N ALA A 241 -4.63 -22.39 -41.85
CA ALA A 241 -5.24 -23.71 -41.65
C ALA A 241 -4.31 -24.90 -41.98
N LEU A 242 -4.05 -25.71 -40.94
CA LEU A 242 -3.65 -27.14 -40.91
C LEU A 242 -2.38 -27.57 -41.66
N HIS A 243 -1.30 -27.80 -40.90
CA HIS A 243 -0.87 -29.13 -40.46
C HIS A 243 0.14 -29.00 -39.31
#